data_AF-A0AAX2RKA7-F1
#
_entry.id   AF-A0AAX2RKA7-F1
#
_cell.length_a   1.000
_cell.length_b   1.000
_cell.length_c   1.000
_cell.angle_alpha   90.00
_cell.angle_beta   90.00
_cell.angle_gamma   90.00
#
_symmetry.space_group_name_H-M   'P 1'
#
loop_
_entity.id
_entity.type
_entity.pdbx_description
1 polymer ?
#
loop_
_entity_poly.entity_id
_entity_poly.type
_entity_poly.pdbx_seq_one_letter_code
_entity_poly.pdbx_strand_id
1 'polypeptide(L)' 'MKKFCMVCPGLRTAIPDDLHDQLRSLPGVQLERVSSGIVSLWFDGTENELRMLLAQTAWPALNARISESRVYRLQS' A
#
# COMPACT_ATOMS: atom_id res chain seq x y z
N MET A 1 -11.02 9.04 -3.88
CA MET A 1 -9.69 8.47 -3.64
C MET A 1 -9.06 8.98 -2.36
N LYS A 2 -8.57 8.06 -1.54
CA LYS A 2 -7.83 8.32 -0.30
C LYS A 2 -6.40 7.81 -0.45
N LYS A 3 -5.47 8.42 0.29
CA LYS A 3 -4.09 7.97 0.32
C LYS A 3 -3.91 6.93 1.42
N PHE A 4 -3.27 5.83 1.11
CA PHE A 4 -2.90 4.78 2.06
C PHE A 4 -1.39 4.59 2.07
N CYS A 5 -0.88 4.25 3.25
CA CYS A 5 0.50 3.81 3.43
C CYS A 5 0.49 2.34 3.86
N MET A 6 1.30 1.53 3.17
CA MET A 6 1.59 0.16 3.55
C MET A 6 3.03 0.10 4.05
N VAL A 7 3.23 -0.40 5.27
CA VAL A 7 4.54 -0.59 5.87
C VAL A 7 4.81 -2.08 5.99
N CYS A 8 5.92 -2.55 5.42
CA CYS A 8 6.33 -3.95 5.43
C CYS A 8 7.52 -4.12 6.37
N PRO A 9 7.30 -4.24 7.70
CA PRO A 9 8.39 -4.26 8.69
C PRO A 9 9.31 -5.48 8.55
N GLY A 10 8.82 -6.57 7.95
CA GLY A 10 9.62 -7.77 7.69
C GLY A 10 10.59 -7.63 6.51
N LEU A 11 10.42 -6.60 5.67
CA LEU A 11 11.20 -6.44 4.45
C LEU A 11 12.34 -5.45 4.66
N ARG A 12 13.57 -5.98 4.77
CA ARG A 12 14.81 -5.18 4.89
C ARG A 12 15.40 -4.74 3.54
N THR A 13 14.87 -5.29 2.45
CA THR A 13 15.31 -5.06 1.07
C THR A 13 14.27 -4.24 0.31
N ALA A 14 14.58 -3.90 -0.94
CA ALA A 14 13.58 -3.34 -1.85
C ALA A 14 12.39 -4.30 -2.00
N ILE A 15 11.21 -3.74 -2.25
CA ILE A 15 10.01 -4.50 -2.58
C ILE A 15 10.21 -5.09 -3.98
N PRO A 16 10.03 -6.42 -4.15
CA PRO A 16 10.10 -7.06 -5.46
C PRO A 16 9.17 -6.43 -6.49
N ASP A 17 9.62 -6.33 -7.75
CA ASP A 17 8.87 -5.69 -8.82
C ASP A 17 7.56 -6.41 -9.16
N ASP A 18 7.50 -7.73 -8.98
CA ASP A 18 6.27 -8.52 -9.14
C ASP A 18 5.17 -8.07 -8.15
N LEU A 19 5.55 -7.68 -6.94
CA LEU A 19 4.60 -7.14 -5.96
C LEU A 19 4.16 -5.72 -6.33
N HIS A 20 5.03 -4.92 -6.95
CA HIS A 20 4.64 -3.62 -7.51
C HIS A 20 3.60 -3.78 -8.60
N ASP A 21 3.80 -4.72 -9.51
CA ASP A 21 2.89 -4.96 -10.62
C ASP A 21 1.56 -5.56 -10.14
N GLN A 22 1.58 -6.40 -9.09
CA GLN A 22 0.36 -6.85 -8.42
C GLN A 22 -0.45 -5.66 -7.90
N LEU A 23 0.16 -4.70 -7.21
CA LEU A 23 -0.56 -3.50 -6.74
C LEU A 23 -1.16 -2.69 -7.89
N ARG A 24 -0.42 -2.52 -8.99
CA ARG A 24 -0.91 -1.81 -10.17
C ARG A 24 -2.07 -2.51 -10.85
N SER A 25 -2.14 -3.84 -10.74
CA SER A 25 -3.22 -4.64 -11.31
C SER A 25 -4.51 -4.59 -10.47
N LEU A 26 -4.43 -4.13 -9.22
CA LEU A 26 -5.61 -4.07 -8.34
C LEU A 26 -6.58 -2.97 -8.80
N PRO A 27 -7.89 -3.27 -8.83
CA PRO A 27 -8.89 -2.31 -9.26
C PRO A 27 -8.94 -1.11 -8.30
N GLY A 28 -8.92 0.10 -8.84
CA GLY A 28 -9.02 1.33 -8.06
C GLY A 28 -7.76 1.69 -7.27
N VAL A 29 -6.66 0.96 -7.43
CA VAL A 29 -5.35 1.28 -6.83
C VAL A 29 -4.50 2.08 -7.82
N GLN A 30 -3.93 3.20 -7.35
CA GLN A 30 -2.91 3.94 -8.05
C GLN A 30 -1.65 4.04 -7.19
N LEU A 31 -0.58 3.44 -7.65
CA LEU A 31 0.71 3.46 -6.95
C LEU A 31 1.33 4.86 -7.06
N GLU A 32 1.65 5.47 -5.92
CA GLU A 32 2.28 6.81 -5.89
C GLU A 32 3.79 6.70 -5.71
N ARG A 33 4.22 5.96 -4.68
CA ARG A 33 5.63 5.82 -4.33
C ARG A 33 5.89 4.47 -3.70
N VAL A 34 7.00 3.86 -4.08
CA VAL A 34 7.55 2.71 -3.37
C VAL A 34 8.97 3.05 -2.90
N SER A 35 9.24 2.77 -1.63
CA SER A 35 10.53 2.92 -0.97
C SER A 35 10.80 1.65 -0.16
N SER A 36 12.04 1.43 0.26
CA SER A 36 12.44 0.23 1.04
C SER A 36 11.49 -0.02 2.23
N GLY A 37 10.62 -1.03 2.09
CA GLY A 37 9.64 -1.41 3.11
C GLY A 37 8.42 -0.49 3.28
N ILE A 38 8.23 0.54 2.44
CA ILE A 38 7.08 1.46 2.51
C ILE A 38 6.48 1.67 1.12
N VAL A 39 5.17 1.46 1.00
CA VAL A 39 4.40 1.79 -0.21
C VAL A 39 3.37 2.85 0.10
N SER A 40 3.33 3.90 -0.72
CA SER A 40 2.26 4.87 -0.75
C SER A 40 1.42 4.66 -2.00
N LEU A 41 0.11 4.54 -1.83
CA LEU A 41 -0.85 4.35 -2.91
C LEU A 41 -2.12 5.15 -2.67
N TRP A 42 -2.83 5.44 -3.74
CA TRP A 42 -4.18 5.95 -3.71
C TRP A 42 -5.15 4.80 -3.94
N PHE A 43 -6.24 4.77 -3.18
CA PHE A 43 -7.28 3.78 -3.36
C PHE A 43 -8.65 4.43 -3.24
N ASP A 44 -9.58 4.04 -4.12
CA ASP A 44 -10.96 4.52 -4.11
C ASP A 44 -11.87 3.59 -3.29
N GLY A 45 -11.62 3.56 -1.99
CA GLY A 45 -12.37 2.73 -1.05
C GLY A 45 -11.88 2.90 0.38
N THR A 46 -12.29 1.98 1.23
CA THR A 46 -11.92 1.91 2.65
C THR A 46 -10.65 1.09 2.87
N GLU A 47 -10.04 1.24 4.04
CA GLU A 47 -8.89 0.41 4.45
C GLU A 47 -9.24 -1.09 4.43
N ASN A 48 -10.47 -1.44 4.84
CA ASN A 48 -10.93 -2.82 4.87
C ASN A 48 -11.05 -3.43 3.46
N GLU A 49 -11.59 -2.67 2.50
CA GLU A 49 -11.65 -3.11 1.11
C GLU A 49 -10.25 -3.29 0.51
N LEU A 50 -9.33 -2.38 0.78
CA LEU A 50 -7.93 -2.51 0.38
C LEU A 50 -7.29 -3.76 1.00
N ARG A 51 -7.52 -4.02 2.29
CA ARG A 51 -7.05 -5.25 2.97
C ARG A 51 -7.62 -6.51 2.32
N MET A 52 -8.90 -6.52 1.95
CA MET A 52 -9.54 -7.66 1.27
C MET A 52 -8.98 -7.91 -0.14
N LEU A 53 -8.66 -6.84 -0.88
CA LEU A 53 -8.00 -6.97 -2.18
C LEU A 53 -6.59 -7.56 -2.03
N LEU A 54 -5.83 -7.07 -1.05
CA LEU A 54 -4.47 -7.56 -0.80
C LEU A 54 -4.45 -8.98 -0.24
N ALA A 55 -5.49 -9.41 0.49
CA ALA A 55 -5.61 -10.78 0.98
C ALA A 55 -5.59 -11.83 -0.15
N GLN A 56 -5.92 -11.44 -1.37
CA GLN A 56 -5.93 -12.30 -2.56
C GLN A 56 -4.59 -12.29 -3.33
N THR A 57 -3.56 -11.64 -2.77
CA THR A 57 -2.25 -11.46 -3.40
C THR A 57 -1.13 -12.04 -2.52
N ALA A 58 0.14 -11.86 -2.90
CA ALA A 58 1.28 -12.29 -2.08
C ALA A 58 1.61 -11.32 -0.92
N TRP A 59 0.97 -10.14 -0.87
CA TRP A 59 1.21 -9.11 0.15
C TRP A 59 1.00 -9.52 1.62
N PRO A 60 0.07 -10.43 1.99
CA PRO A 60 -0.09 -10.88 3.36
C PRO A 60 1.16 -11.57 3.92
N ALA A 61 1.96 -12.21 3.07
CA ALA A 61 3.22 -12.85 3.47
C ALA A 61 4.27 -11.85 3.99
N LEU A 62 4.15 -10.57 3.61
CA LEU A 62 5.06 -9.51 4.05
C LEU A 62 4.67 -8.87 5.39
N ASN A 63 3.59 -9.34 6.03
CA ASN A 63 3.03 -8.71 7.23
C ASN A 63 2.82 -7.20 7.05
N ALA A 64 2.36 -6.80 5.85
CA ALA A 64 2.16 -5.40 5.50
C ALA A 64 1.09 -4.77 6.40
N ARG A 65 1.45 -3.69 7.09
CA ARG A 65 0.54 -2.88 7.89
C ARG A 65 0.01 -1.75 7.03
N ILE A 66 -1.32 -1.67 6.90
CA ILE A 66 -1.99 -0.66 6.11
C ILE A 66 -2.56 0.40 7.05
N SER A 67 -2.39 1.66 6.70
CA SER A 67 -3.06 2.77 7.36
C SER A 67 -3.45 3.84 6.36
N GLU A 68 -4.61 4.46 6.57
CA GLU A 68 -4.97 5.67 5.83
C GLU A 68 -3.95 6.77 6.16
N SER A 69 -3.29 7.29 5.12
CA SER A 69 -2.34 8.39 5.24
C SER A 69 -3.14 9.63 5.60
N ARG A 70 -3.11 10.01 6.87
CA ARG A 70 -3.57 11.33 7.30
C ARG A 70 -2.62 12.33 6.69
N VAL A 71 -3.06 12.97 5.61
CA VAL A 71 -2.41 14.20 5.13
C VAL A 71 -2.57 15.20 6.26
N TYR A 72 -1.60 15.27 7.15
CA TYR A 72 -1.45 16.40 8.05
C TYR A 72 -1.21 17.58 7.11
N ARG A 73 -2.27 18.31 6.79
CA ARG A 73 -2.14 19.71 6.41
C ARG A 73 -1.44 20.34 7.62
N LEU A 74 -0.12 20.51 7.53
CA LEU A 74 0.58 21.48 8.35
C LEU A 74 -0.13 22.80 8.06
N GLN A 75 -1.06 23.18 8.94
CA GLN A 75 -1.58 24.54 8.98
C GLN A 75 -0.38 25.39 9.39
N SER A 76 0.27 25.97 8.38
CA SER A 76 1.18 27.10 8.51
C SER A 76 0.45 28.31 9.09
#